data_AF-A0A560X9A5-F1
#
_entry.id   AF-A0A560X9A5-F1
#
_cell.length_a   1.000
_cell.length_b   1.000
_cell.length_c   1.000
_cell.angle_alpha   90.00
_cell.angle_beta   90.00
_cell.angle_gamma   90.00
#
_symmetry.space_group_name_H-M   'P 1'
#
loop_
_entity.id
_entity.type
_entity.pdbx_description
1 polymer ?
#
loop_
_entity_poly.entity_id
_entity_poly.type
_entity_poly.pdbx_seq_one_letter_code
_entity_poly.pdbx_strand_id
1 'polypeptide(L)' 'MGKLTVVGVRNAKPGRHTDGLGLYLLVKPTLTKSWVLRLQINKERCDLGLGSVTDLRARSVGICPHSFSC' A
#
# COMPACT_ATOMS: atom_id res chain seq x y z
N MET A 1 -8.25 1.77 15.73
CA MET A 1 -7.63 2.07 14.43
C MET A 1 -8.74 2.24 13.41
N GLY A 2 -8.79 3.39 12.72
CA GLY A 2 -9.90 3.73 11.83
C GLY A 2 -9.72 3.14 10.45
N LYS A 3 -10.78 2.51 9.93
CA LYS A 3 -10.86 2.01 8.55
C LYS A 3 -10.70 3.19 7.57
N LEU A 4 -9.90 3.01 6.53
CA LEU A 4 -9.74 3.94 5.42
C LEU A 4 -11.06 4.04 4.65
N THR A 5 -11.82 5.08 4.97
CA THR A 5 -12.99 5.48 4.19
C THR A 5 -12.57 6.34 3.00
N VAL A 6 -13.39 6.41 1.95
CA VAL A 6 -13.13 7.23 0.75
C VAL A 6 -12.83 8.69 1.12
N VAL A 7 -13.59 9.24 2.07
CA VAL A 7 -13.39 10.61 2.58
C VAL A 7 -12.06 10.72 3.33
N GLY A 8 -11.73 9.72 4.16
CA GLY A 8 -10.44 9.65 4.86
C GLY A 8 -9.25 9.61 3.90
N VAL A 9 -9.33 8.82 2.83
CA VAL A 9 -8.28 8.73 1.80
C VAL A 9 -8.09 10.07 1.10
N ARG A 10 -9.17 10.76 0.73
CA ARG A 10 -9.11 12.09 0.09
C ARG A 10 -8.41 13.11 0.98
N ASN A 11 -8.79 13.18 2.25
CA ASN A 11 -8.28 14.17 3.21
C ASN A 11 -7.03 13.70 3.99
N ALA A 12 -6.47 12.53 3.64
CA ALA A 12 -5.30 11.98 4.33
C ALA A 12 -4.10 12.92 4.23
N LYS A 13 -3.53 13.24 5.40
CA LYS A 13 -2.29 14.01 5.55
C LYS A 13 -1.06 13.19 5.10
N PRO A 14 0.08 13.83 4.77
CA PRO A 14 1.33 13.13 4.54
C PRO A 14 1.64 12.14 5.66
N GLY A 15 2.03 10.92 5.30
CA GLY A 15 2.26 9.83 6.26
C GLY A 15 1.76 8.47 5.78
N ARG A 16 1.86 7.47 6.67
CA ARG A 16 1.32 6.12 6.47
C ARG A 16 0.02 5.96 7.24
N HIS A 17 -1.04 5.59 6.53
CA HIS A 17 -2.34 5.29 7.12
C HIS A 17 -2.65 3.82 6.89
N THR A 18 -3.07 3.10 7.93
CA THR A 18 -3.39 1.66 7.86
C THR A 18 -4.89 1.44 7.95
N ASP A 19 -5.40 0.51 7.15
CA ASP A 19 -6.80 0.05 7.23
C ASP A 19 -7.01 -1.00 8.33
N GLY A 20 -5.93 -1.55 8.89
CA GLY A 20 -5.96 -2.66 9.84
C GLY A 20 -5.93 -4.05 9.20
N LEU A 21 -6.24 -4.16 7.89
CA LEU A 21 -6.17 -5.42 7.12
C LEU A 21 -4.84 -5.62 6.36
N GLY A 22 -3.78 -4.90 6.75
CA GLY A 22 -2.50 -4.92 6.04
C GLY A 22 -2.44 -4.03 4.79
N LEU A 23 -3.53 -3.33 4.47
CA LEU A 23 -3.54 -2.28 3.45
C LEU A 23 -3.08 -0.96 4.06
N TYR A 24 -2.11 -0.34 3.39
CA TYR A 24 -1.53 0.94 3.76
C TYR A 24 -1.73 1.95 2.64
N LEU A 25 -2.14 3.15 3.02
CA LEU A 25 -2.10 4.33 2.17
C LEU A 25 -0.86 5.14 2.52
N LEU A 26 0.02 5.29 1.54
CA LEU A 26 1.25 6.06 1.65
C LEU A 26 1.05 7.41 0.98
N VAL A 27 1.04 8.48 1.77
CA VAL A 27 0.86 9.85 1.31
C VAL A 27 2.20 10.57 1.37
N LYS A 28 2.75 10.93 0.22
CA LYS A 28 3.99 11.70 0.10
C LYS A 28 3.75 13.16 0.54
N PRO A 29 4.81 13.91 0.89
CA PRO A 29 4.70 15.35 1.18
C PRO A 29 4.11 16.15 0.00
N THR A 30 4.30 15.68 -1.24
CA THR A 30 3.68 16.22 -2.45
C THR A 30 2.17 15.90 -2.58
N LEU A 31 1.54 15.35 -1.53
CA LEU A 31 0.15 14.90 -1.48
C LEU A 31 -0.22 13.78 -2.47
N THR A 32 0.78 13.20 -3.16
CA THR A 32 0.57 12.00 -3.97
C THR A 32 0.34 10.80 -3.07
N LYS A 33 -0.66 9.99 -3.43
CA LYS A 33 -1.14 8.88 -2.62
C LYS A 33 -0.92 7.57 -3.37
N SER A 34 -0.32 6.60 -2.69
CA SER A 34 -0.04 5.27 -3.24
C SER A 34 -0.49 4.19 -2.29
N TRP A 35 -0.99 3.09 -2.83
CA TRP A 35 -1.42 1.94 -2.06
C TRP A 35 -0.28 0.94 -1.90
N VAL A 36 -0.11 0.43 -0.69
CA VAL A 36 0.85 -0.61 -0.35
C VAL A 36 0.11 -1.68 0.43
N LEU A 37 0.12 -2.91 -0.07
CA LEU A 37 -0.42 -4.06 0.64
C LEU A 37 0.75 -4.81 1.26
N ARG A 38 0.77 -4.92 2.58
CA ARG A 38 1.74 -5.75 3.28
C ARG A 38 1.10 -7.10 3.54
N LEU A 39 1.72 -8.15 3.00
CA LEU A 39 1.33 -9.53 3.20
C LEU A 39 2.49 -10.29 3.86
N GLN A 40 2.15 -11.38 4.52
CA GLN A 40 3.13 -12.36 4.97
C GLN A 40 2.89 -13.65 4.18
N ILE A 41 3.83 -14.01 3.31
CA ILE A 41 3.76 -15.19 2.46
C ILE A 41 4.94 -16.07 2.85
N ASN A 42 4.70 -17.35 3.18
CA ASN A 42 5.77 -18.28 3.57
C ASN A 42 6.68 -17.79 4.71
N LYS A 43 6.11 -17.07 5.70
CA LYS A 43 6.83 -16.40 6.81
C LYS A 43 7.68 -15.19 6.38
N GLU A 44 7.77 -14.90 5.09
CA GLU A 44 8.42 -13.71 4.57
C GLU A 44 7.43 -12.54 4.51
N ARG A 45 7.91 -11.33 4.78
CA ARG A 45 7.10 -10.11 4.71
C ARG A 45 7.31 -9.47 3.35
N CYS A 46 6.25 -9.39 2.55
CA CYS A 46 6.28 -8.75 1.25
C CYS A 46 5.42 -7.48 1.28
N ASP A 47 5.95 -6.40 0.75
CA ASP A 47 5.19 -5.19 0.44
C ASP A 47 4.91 -5.10 -1.07
N LEU A 48 3.62 -5.10 -1.41
CA LEU A 48 3.13 -5.01 -2.77
C LEU A 48 2.63 -3.60 -3.02
N GLY A 49 3.29 -2.87 -3.91
CA GLY A 49 2.78 -1.59 -4.40
C GLY A 49 1.59 -1.80 -5.32
N LEU A 50 0.38 -1.42 -4.93
CA LEU A 50 -0.81 -1.57 -5.77
C LEU A 50 -1.00 -0.42 -6.77
N GLY A 51 -0.14 0.60 -6.71
CA GLY A 51 -0.17 1.77 -7.60
C GLY A 51 -0.74 3.02 -6.95
N SER A 52 -0.98 4.04 -7.78
CA SER A 52 -1.52 5.33 -7.34
C SER A 52 -3.01 5.22 -7.02
N VAL A 53 -3.52 5.99 -6.06
CA VAL A 53 -4.96 6.03 -5.73
C VAL A 53 -5.82 6.37 -6.97
N THR A 54 -5.29 7.18 -7.88
CA THR A 54 -5.96 7.60 -9.12
C THR A 54 -5.82 6.59 -10.26
N ASP A 55 -4.85 5.68 -10.19
CA ASP A 55 -4.51 4.71 -11.24
C ASP A 55 -4.56 3.29 -10.65
N LEU A 56 -5.69 2.92 -10.06
CA LEU A 56 -5.96 1.53 -9.63
C LEU A 56 -6.38 0.65 -10.81
N ARG A 57 -5.73 0.82 -11.97
CA ARG A 57 -5.73 -0.24 -12.98
C ARG A 57 -4.75 -1.27 -12.46
N ALA A 58 -5.21 -2.52 -12.32
CA ALA A 58 -4.41 -3.65 -11.89
C ALA A 58 -3.21 -3.85 -12.84
N ARG A 59 -2.16 -3.08 -12.62
CA ARG A 59 -0.89 -3.20 -13.29
C ARG A 59 -0.05 -3.99 -12.33
N SER A 60 0.42 -5.14 -12.78
CA SER A 60 1.32 -6.01 -12.05
C SER A 60 2.60 -5.24 -11.73
N VAL A 61 2.59 -4.47 -10.64
CA VAL A 61 3.80 -3.92 -10.04
C VAL A 61 4.44 -5.09 -9.32
N GLY A 62 5.67 -5.39 -9.70
CA GLY A 62 6.40 -6.60 -9.33
C GLY A 62 6.15 -7.01 -7.88
N ILE A 63 5.46 -8.14 -7.73
CA ILE A 63 5.71 -9.10 -6.65
C ILE A 63 7.22 -9.24 -6.65
N CYS A 64 7.94 -8.89 -5.58
CA CYS A 64 9.38 -9.10 -5.53
C CYS A 64 9.66 -10.57 -5.93
N PRO A 65 10.19 -10.86 -7.13
CA PRO A 65 10.40 -12.22 -7.60
C PRO A 65 11.91 -12.46 -7.67
N HIS A 66 12.63 -12.14 -6.59
CA HIS A 66 14.04 -12.45 -6.48
C HIS A 66 14.38 -12.89 -5.07
N SER A 67 14.71 -14.18 -4.99
CA SER A 67 15.29 -14.91 -3.85
C SER A 67 14.33 -15.08 -2.67
N PHE A 68 13.63 -16.22 -2.47
CA PHE A 68 14.21 -17.56 -2.28
C PHE A 68 15.73 -17.60 -2.26
N SER A 69 16.36 -17.01 -1.24
CA SER A 69 17.55 -17.54 -0.56
C SER A 69 18.15 -16.47 0.36
N CYS A 70 18.29 -16.86 1.64
CA CYS A 70 19.10 -16.31 2.72
C CYS A 70 18.81 -14.90 3.24
#